data_AF-A0A6M0B6A9-F1
#
_entry.id   AF-A0A6M0B6A9-F1
#
_cell.length_a   1.000
_cell.length_b   1.000
_cell.length_c   1.000
_cell.angle_alpha   90.00
_cell.angle_beta   90.00
_cell.angle_gamma   90.00
#
_symmetry.space_group_name_H-M   'P 1'
#
loop_
_entity.id
_entity.type
_entity.pdbx_description
1 polymer ?
#
loop_
_entity_poly.entity_id
_entity_poly.type
_entity_poly.pdbx_seq_one_letter_code
_entity_poly.pdbx_strand_id
1 'polypeptide(L)' 'MSPAKNRTFSLDFEKPLVELEKRIKQIRELAEENNVDVSDQIRQLETRAIQLRQEIFNSLSPGQRLQLARHPRR' A
#
# COMPACT_ATOMS: atom_id res chain seq x y z
N MET A 1 0.16 -27.76 19.21
CA MET A 1 1.27 -26.80 19.29
C MET A 1 1.25 -25.89 18.07
N SER A 2 1.22 -24.59 18.34
CA SER A 2 1.58 -23.46 17.46
C SER A 2 0.54 -22.98 16.41
N PRO A 3 0.06 -21.72 16.55
CA PRO A 3 -1.07 -21.18 15.81
C PRO A 3 -0.68 -20.77 14.39
N ALA A 4 -1.64 -20.90 13.48
CA ALA A 4 -1.53 -20.48 12.10
C ALA A 4 -1.03 -19.03 12.04
N LYS A 5 0.14 -18.87 11.42
CA LYS A 5 0.79 -17.61 11.03
C LYS A 5 -0.27 -16.58 10.63
N ASN A 6 -0.42 -15.52 11.42
CA ASN A 6 -1.02 -14.27 10.99
C ASN A 6 -0.17 -13.69 9.84
N ARG A 7 -0.34 -14.24 8.64
CA ARG A 7 0.19 -13.65 7.42
C ARG A 7 -0.64 -12.40 7.22
N THR A 8 -0.01 -11.25 7.35
CA THR A 8 -0.47 -10.00 6.72
C THR A 8 -0.58 -10.29 5.22
N PHE A 9 -1.71 -10.86 4.78
CA PHE A 9 -1.99 -11.19 3.40
C PHE A 9 -2.38 -9.91 2.68
N SER A 10 -1.39 -9.12 2.26
CA SER A 10 -1.65 -8.11 1.23
C SER A 10 -2.15 -8.87 0.00
N LEU A 11 -3.36 -8.52 -0.45
CA LEU A 11 -3.99 -9.18 -1.59
C LEU A 11 -3.18 -8.83 -2.85
N ASP A 12 -3.16 -9.72 -3.85
CA ASP A 12 -2.30 -9.50 -5.04
C ASP A 12 -2.61 -8.18 -5.74
N PHE A 13 -3.86 -7.73 -5.70
CA PHE A 13 -4.29 -6.45 -6.26
C PHE A 13 -3.86 -5.22 -5.44
N GLU A 14 -3.46 -5.39 -4.17
CA GLU A 14 -2.94 -4.31 -3.32
C GLU A 14 -1.42 -4.12 -3.44
N LYS A 15 -0.71 -5.12 -4.00
CA LYS A 15 0.76 -5.06 -4.20
C LYS A 15 1.26 -3.73 -4.77
N PRO A 16 0.71 -3.18 -5.88
CA PRO A 16 1.24 -1.94 -6.45
C PRO A 16 1.08 -0.74 -5.50
N LEU A 17 0.02 -0.71 -4.68
CA LEU A 17 -0.15 0.32 -3.65
C LEU A 17 0.87 0.15 -2.52
N VAL A 18 1.06 -1.07 -2.03
CA VAL A 18 2.01 -1.38 -0.95
C VAL A 18 3.46 -1.06 -1.38
N GLU A 19 3.82 -1.33 -2.63
CA GLU A 19 5.14 -0.99 -3.17
C GLU A 19 5.34 0.52 -3.26
N LEU A 20 4.31 1.28 -3.68
CA LEU A 20 4.36 2.73 -3.74
C LEU A 20 4.51 3.35 -2.33
N GLU A 21 3.74 2.86 -1.36
CA GLU A 21 3.83 3.31 0.04
C GLU A 21 5.21 3.00 0.66
N LYS A 22 5.77 1.82 0.37
CA LYS A 22 7.16 1.49 0.77
C LYS A 22 8.17 2.44 0.16
N ARG A 23 8.02 2.78 -1.12
CA ARG A 23 8.92 3.72 -1.79
C ARG A 23 8.84 5.13 -1.19
N ILE A 24 7.63 5.60 -0.88
CA ILE A 24 7.43 6.89 -0.17
C ILE A 24 8.17 6.87 1.17
N LYS A 25 8.04 5.79 1.94
CA LYS A 25 8.72 5.62 3.23
C LYS A 25 10.25 5.67 3.08
N GLN A 26 10.79 4.94 2.11
CA GLN A 26 12.23 4.95 1.83
C GLN A 26 12.74 6.34 1.42
N ILE A 27 11.99 7.06 0.58
CA ILE A 27 12.36 8.43 0.18
C ILE A 27 12.34 9.37 1.39
N ARG A 28 11.36 9.25 2.28
CA ARG A 28 11.30 10.02 3.54
C ARG A 28 12.53 9.76 4.41
N GLU A 29 12.85 8.48 4.63
CA GLU A 29 13.99 8.06 5.45
C GLU A 29 15.32 8.61 4.88
N LEU A 30 15.55 8.42 3.58
CA LEU A 30 16.75 8.92 2.91
C LEU A 30 16.84 10.45 2.92
N ALA A 31 15.72 11.14 2.74
CA ALA A 31 15.69 12.60 2.77
C ALA A 31 16.02 13.16 4.15
N GLU A 32 15.51 12.52 5.21
CA GLU A 32 15.84 12.86 6.60
C GLU A 32 17.32 12.61 6.90
N GLU A 33 17.86 11.45 6.49
CA GLU A 33 19.28 11.11 6.66
C GLU A 33 20.22 12.09 5.96
N ASN A 34 19.83 12.58 4.78
CA ASN A 34 20.65 13.47 3.96
C ASN A 34 20.30 14.96 4.13
N ASN A 35 19.34 15.31 5.00
CA ASN A 35 18.79 16.66 5.15
C ASN A 35 18.38 17.31 3.80
N VAL A 36 17.73 16.55 2.93
CA VAL A 36 17.25 17.02 1.62
C VAL A 36 15.75 17.26 1.67
N ASP A 37 15.28 18.37 1.09
CA ASP A 37 13.84 18.60 0.93
C ASP A 37 13.30 17.80 -0.27
N VAL A 38 12.40 16.87 0.02
CA VAL A 38 11.68 16.05 -0.96
C VAL A 38 10.16 16.21 -0.84
N SER A 39 9.70 17.25 -0.14
CA SER A 39 8.29 17.44 0.23
C SER A 39 7.35 17.42 -0.98
N ASP A 40 7.73 18.08 -2.08
CA ASP A 40 6.92 18.11 -3.30
C ASP A 40 6.87 16.75 -4.00
N GLN A 41 7.98 16.02 -4.04
CA GLN A 41 8.03 14.69 -4.62
C GLN A 41 7.17 13.71 -3.82
N ILE A 42 7.24 13.79 -2.48
CA ILE A 42 6.38 13.00 -1.60
C ILE A 42 4.92 13.34 -1.82
N ARG A 43 4.54 14.62 -1.86
CA ARG A 43 3.15 15.04 -2.11
C ARG A 43 2.60 14.45 -3.40
N GLN A 44 3.40 14.44 -4.47
CA GLN A 44 3.01 13.83 -5.74
C GLN A 44 2.83 12.31 -5.62
N LEU A 45 3.73 11.61 -4.93
CA LEU A 45 3.63 10.17 -4.73
C LEU A 45 2.44 9.79 -3.84
N GLU A 46 2.17 10.54 -2.78
CA GLU A 46 1.00 10.36 -1.91
C GLU A 46 -0.30 10.57 -2.68
N THR A 47 -0.36 11.59 -3.55
CA THR A 47 -1.51 11.82 -4.43
C THR A 47 -1.72 10.64 -5.39
N ARG A 48 -0.65 10.13 -6.00
CA ARG A 48 -0.72 8.93 -6.84
C ARG A 48 -1.16 7.70 -6.05
N ALA A 49 -0.72 7.54 -4.80
CA ALA A 49 -1.13 6.43 -3.95
C ALA A 49 -2.63 6.47 -3.65
N ILE A 50 -3.20 7.66 -3.43
CA ILE A 50 -4.64 7.83 -3.24
C ILE A 50 -5.41 7.44 -4.52
N GLN A 51 -4.97 7.91 -5.69
CA GLN A 51 -5.58 7.58 -6.97
C GLN A 51 -5.51 6.06 -7.25
N LEU A 52 -4.32 5.48 -7.12
CA LEU A 52 -4.10 4.05 -7.31
C LEU A 52 -4.94 3.21 -6.35
N ARG A 53 -5.07 3.64 -5.09
CA ARG A 53 -5.96 2.99 -4.12
C ARG A 53 -7.40 2.96 -4.63
N GLN A 54 -7.92 4.09 -5.09
CA GLN A 54 -9.28 4.17 -5.64
C GLN A 54 -9.43 3.29 -6.88
N GLU A 55 -8.46 3.31 -7.80
CA GLU A 55 -8.47 2.47 -9.00
C GLU A 55 -8.50 0.98 -8.68
N ILE A 56 -7.67 0.53 -7.72
CA ILE A 56 -7.65 -0.86 -7.27
C ILE A 56 -9.01 -1.26 -6.71
N PHE A 57 -9.57 -0.48 -5.77
CA PHE A 57 -10.84 -0.83 -5.14
C PHE A 57 -12.04 -0.73 -6.09
N ASN A 58 -12.00 0.18 -7.08
CA ASN A 58 -13.03 0.33 -8.10
C ASN A 58 -12.97 -0.77 -9.17
N SER A 59 -11.78 -1.31 -9.46
CA SER A 59 -11.57 -2.36 -10.47
C SER A 59 -11.67 -3.79 -9.93
N LEU A 60 -11.98 -3.97 -8.63
CA LEU A 60 -12.10 -5.30 -8.05
C LEU A 60 -13.22 -6.12 -8.71
N SER A 61 -12.87 -7.29 -9.18
CA SER A 61 -13.83 -8.33 -9.60
C SER A 61 -14.68 -8.81 -8.41
N PRO A 62 -15.86 -9.41 -8.65
CA PRO A 62 -16.69 -10.00 -7.59
C PRO A 62 -15.92 -10.96 -6.67
N GLY A 63 -15.01 -11.77 -7.23
CA GLY A 63 -14.16 -12.69 -6.47
C GLY A 63 -13.14 -11.97 -5.59
N GLN A 64 -12.50 -10.90 -6.08
CA GLN A 64 -11.58 -10.08 -5.30
C GLN A 64 -12.30 -9.31 -4.19
N ARG A 65 -13.52 -8.82 -4.43
CA ARG A 65 -14.37 -8.22 -3.38
C ARG A 65 -14.71 -9.22 -2.28
N LEU A 66 -14.98 -10.47 -2.64
CA LEU A 66 -15.23 -11.54 -1.66
C LEU A 66 -13.96 -11.88 -0.87
N GLN A 67 -12.79 -11.92 -1.51
CA GLN A 67 -11.50 -12.06 -0.83
C GLN A 67 -11.24 -10.91 0.16
N LEU A 68 -11.55 -9.66 -0.25
CA LEU A 68 -11.43 -8.48 0.60
C LEU A 68 -12.38 -8.55 1.80
N ALA A 69 -13.64 -8.92 1.60
CA ALA A 69 -14.64 -9.02 2.67
C ALA A 69 -14.31 -10.12 3.69
N ARG A 70 -13.59 -11.17 3.27
CA ARG A 70 -13.13 -12.26 4.13
C ARG A 70 -11.77 -11.98 4.78
N HIS A 71 -11.15 -10.84 4.48
CA HIS A 71 -9.85 -10.52 5.05
C HIS A 71 -10.02 -10.22 6.56
N PRO A 72 -9.36 -11.00 7.44
CA PRO A 72 -9.62 -10.99 8.90
C PRO A 72 -9.20 -9.70 9.62
N ARG A 73 -8.64 -8.73 8.89
CA ARG A 73 -8.13 -7.45 9.43
C ARG A 73 -9.00 -6.25 9.06
N ARG A 74 -10.25 -6.50 8.69
CA ARG A 74 -11.33 -5.50 8.59
C ARG A 74 -12.18 -5.53 9.85
#